data_AF-A0A183T5I0-F1
#
_entry.id   AF-A0A183T5I0-F1
#
_cell.length_a   1.000
_cell.length_b   1.000
_cell.length_c   1.000
_cell.angle_alpha   90.00
_cell.angle_beta   90.00
_cell.angle_gamma   90.00
#
_symmetry.space_group_name_H-M   'P 1'
#
loop_
_entity.id
_entity.type
_entity.pdbx_description
1 polymer ?
#
loop_
_entity_poly.entity_id
_entity_poly.type
_entity_poly.pdbx_seq_one_letter_code
_entity_poly.pdbx_strand_id
1 'polypeptide(L)'
;MLVLLHEAVICLGYLTAFNEENQVNLCRAGHAPTLLHRLLRLPVAYFSQRELADILFPTLISCGSWTQFERRFPLSKWQEAKGFFQQVQT
;
A
#
# COMPACT_ATOMS: atom_id res chain seq x y z
N MET A 1 7.31 -17.25 -0.29
CA MET A 1 6.55 -16.38 -1.22
C MET A 1 6.32 -14.97 -0.64
N LEU A 2 6.01 -14.81 0.67
CA LEU A 2 5.86 -13.49 1.31
C LEU A 2 7.12 -12.60 1.27
N VAL A 3 8.31 -13.19 1.38
CA VAL A 3 9.59 -12.46 1.30
C VAL A 3 9.74 -11.69 -0.01
N LEU A 4 9.39 -12.30 -1.14
CA LEU A 4 9.53 -11.66 -2.45
C LEU A 4 8.58 -10.46 -2.61
N LEU A 5 7.35 -10.59 -2.09
CA LEU A 5 6.39 -9.50 -2.09
C LEU A 5 6.89 -8.34 -1.22
N HIS A 6 7.47 -8.66 -0.07
CA HIS A 6 8.05 -7.67 0.84
C HIS A 6 9.18 -6.88 0.17
N GLU A 7 10.15 -7.56 -0.44
CA GLU A 7 11.24 -6.92 -1.19
C GLU A 7 10.69 -6.10 -2.37
N ALA A 8 9.68 -6.59 -3.09
CA ALA A 8 9.08 -5.86 -4.20
C ALA A 8 8.41 -4.55 -3.75
N VAL A 9 7.76 -4.53 -2.59
CA VAL A 9 7.17 -3.32 -2.00
C VAL A 9 8.28 -2.31 -1.66
N ILE A 10 9.37 -2.77 -1.03
CA ILE A 10 10.52 -1.91 -0.70
C ILE A 10 11.15 -1.33 -1.98
N CYS A 11 11.42 -2.16 -2.98
CA CYS A 11 11.98 -1.71 -4.26
C CYS A 11 11.10 -0.66 -4.94
N LEU A 12 9.78 -0.86 -4.91
CA LEU A 12 8.84 0.11 -5.45
C LEU A 12 8.88 1.43 -4.69
N GLY A 13 9.04 1.38 -3.37
CA GLY A 13 9.25 2.54 -2.52
C GLY A 13 10.46 3.37 -2.99
N TYR A 14 11.61 2.70 -3.16
CA TYR A 14 12.82 3.34 -3.63
C TYR A 14 12.73 3.88 -5.07
N LEU A 15 12.09 3.13 -5.98
CA LEU A 15 11.92 3.56 -7.37
C LEU A 15 11.07 4.84 -7.50
N THR A 16 10.13 5.05 -6.57
CA THR A 16 9.16 6.16 -6.62
C THR A 16 9.55 7.33 -5.73
N ALA A 17 10.39 7.11 -4.71
CA ALA A 17 10.85 8.15 -3.81
C ALA A 17 11.58 9.26 -4.58
N PHE A 18 11.09 10.49 -4.43
CA PHE A 18 11.67 11.71 -5.03
C PHE A 18 11.84 11.68 -6.57
N ASN A 19 11.13 10.81 -7.27
CA ASN A 19 11.14 10.73 -8.73
C ASN A 19 9.71 10.86 -9.27
N GLU A 20 9.33 12.07 -9.69
CA GLU A 20 7.97 12.37 -10.17
C GLU A 20 7.59 11.58 -11.42
N GLU A 21 8.53 11.36 -12.33
CA GLU A 21 8.30 10.57 -13.54
C GLU A 21 7.90 9.13 -13.19
N ASN A 22 8.63 8.49 -12.28
CA ASN A 22 8.32 7.16 -11.81
C ASN A 22 7.00 7.11 -11.02
N GLN A 23 6.71 8.12 -10.18
CA GLN A 23 5.42 8.22 -9.49
C GLN A 23 4.26 8.30 -10.48
N VAL A 24 4.41 9.10 -11.53
CA VAL A 24 3.38 9.23 -12.56
C VAL A 24 3.27 7.93 -13.35
N ASN A 25 4.36 7.41 -13.92
CA ASN A 25 4.34 6.27 -14.83
C ASN A 25 3.97 4.95 -14.14
N LEU A 26 4.40 4.72 -12.90
CA LEU A 26 4.20 3.45 -12.21
C LEU A 26 2.95 3.44 -11.32
N CYS A 27 2.57 4.58 -10.75
CA CYS A 27 1.54 4.64 -9.71
C CYS A 27 0.26 5.34 -10.17
N ARG A 28 0.33 6.37 -11.01
CA ARG A 28 -0.82 7.24 -11.33
C ARG A 28 -1.39 7.09 -12.74
N ALA A 29 -0.53 7.09 -13.77
CA ALA A 29 -0.88 7.17 -15.18
C ALA A 29 -0.46 5.96 -16.01
N GLY A 30 0.16 4.95 -15.38
CA GLY A 30 0.52 3.69 -16.04
C GLY A 30 -0.69 2.83 -16.43
N HIS A 31 -0.43 1.72 -17.12
CA HIS A 31 -1.46 0.75 -17.50
C HIS A 31 -2.25 0.24 -16.28
N ALA A 32 -3.58 0.25 -16.39
CA ALA A 32 -4.46 -0.24 -15.33
C ALA A 32 -4.40 -1.77 -15.21
N PRO A 33 -4.42 -2.34 -13.99
CA PRO A 33 -4.31 -1.65 -12.71
C PRO A 33 -2.87 -1.21 -12.42
N THR A 34 -2.69 0.07 -12.06
CA THR A 34 -1.39 0.64 -11.67
C THR A 34 -0.82 -0.08 -10.45
N LEU A 35 0.49 0.05 -10.20
CA LEU A 35 1.11 -0.59 -9.04
C LEU A 35 0.48 -0.13 -7.72
N LEU A 36 0.10 1.15 -7.62
CA LEU A 36 -0.64 1.67 -6.47
C LEU A 36 -1.97 0.94 -6.25
N HIS A 37 -2.74 0.65 -7.31
CA HIS A 37 -3.97 -0.13 -7.17
C HIS A 37 -3.71 -1.56 -6.68
N ARG A 38 -2.62 -2.19 -7.11
CA ARG A 38 -2.26 -3.54 -6.67
C ARG A 38 -1.86 -3.54 -5.20
N LEU A 39 -1.07 -2.56 -4.75
CA LEU A 39 -0.74 -2.37 -3.33
C LEU A 39 -2.00 -2.18 -2.47
N LEU A 40 -2.93 -1.35 -2.93
CA LEU A 40 -4.20 -1.11 -2.23
C LEU A 40 -5.09 -2.36 -2.15
N ARG A 41 -4.84 -3.41 -2.95
CA ARG A 41 -5.58 -4.69 -2.93
C ARG A 41 -4.91 -5.77 -2.08
N LEU A 42 -3.78 -5.49 -1.43
CA LEU A 42 -3.15 -6.43 -0.50
C LEU A 42 -4.10 -6.83 0.64
N PRO A 43 -3.91 -8.03 1.25
CA PRO A 43 -4.70 -8.48 2.39
C PRO A 43 -4.64 -7.50 3.57
N VAL A 44 -5.68 -7.45 4.40
CA VAL A 44 -5.71 -6.57 5.59
C VAL A 44 -4.53 -6.80 6.53
N ALA A 45 -4.01 -8.03 6.63
CA ALA A 45 -2.80 -8.32 7.39
C ALA A 45 -1.60 -7.42 7.03
N TYR A 46 -1.45 -7.02 5.76
CA TYR A 46 -0.38 -6.10 5.33
C TYR A 46 -0.56 -4.66 5.84
N PHE A 47 -1.78 -4.28 6.20
CA PHE A 47 -2.12 -2.97 6.76
C PHE A 47 -2.18 -3.00 8.29
N SER A 48 -2.40 -4.17 8.89
CA SER A 48 -2.63 -4.34 10.33
C SER A 48 -1.44 -4.90 11.10
N GLN A 49 -0.58 -5.70 10.47
CA GLN A 49 0.65 -6.21 11.11
C GLN A 49 1.74 -5.14 11.05
N ARG A 50 2.29 -4.79 12.22
CA ARG A 50 3.29 -3.73 12.36
C ARG A 50 4.46 -3.87 11.39
N GLU A 51 5.05 -5.06 11.30
CA GLU A 51 6.22 -5.32 10.46
C GLU A 51 5.97 -5.09 8.95
N LEU A 52 4.72 -5.31 8.50
CA LEU A 52 4.33 -5.10 7.10
C LEU A 52 3.89 -3.64 6.87
N ALA A 53 3.17 -3.08 7.83
CA ALA A 53 2.69 -1.71 7.81
C ALA A 53 3.85 -0.69 7.81
N ASP A 54 4.90 -0.95 8.58
CA ASP A 54 6.10 -0.11 8.70
C ASP A 54 6.85 0.04 7.37
N ILE A 55 6.55 -0.81 6.38
CA ILE A 55 7.16 -0.79 5.04
C ILE A 55 6.16 -0.37 3.97
N LEU A 56 4.92 -0.84 4.08
CA LEU A 56 3.86 -0.51 3.14
C LEU A 56 3.52 0.98 3.18
N PHE A 57 3.40 1.59 4.36
CA PHE A 57 3.01 3.00 4.45
C PHE A 57 4.05 3.97 3.88
N PRO A 58 5.35 3.85 4.19
CA PRO A 58 6.38 4.66 3.52
C PRO A 58 6.36 4.52 2.00
N THR A 59 6.16 3.30 1.50
CA THR A 59 6.05 3.02 0.05
C THR A 59 4.84 3.70 -0.58
N LEU A 60 3.69 3.72 0.10
CA LEU A 60 2.49 4.40 -0.39
C LEU A 60 2.68 5.92 -0.46
N ILE A 61 3.41 6.48 0.51
CA ILE A 61 3.78 7.91 0.54
C ILE A 61 4.71 8.22 -0.64
N SER A 62 5.74 7.40 -0.89
CA SER A 62 6.70 7.60 -1.97
C SER A 62 6.08 7.43 -3.37
N CYS A 63 5.06 6.58 -3.51
CA CYS A 63 4.23 6.46 -4.73
C CYS A 63 3.43 7.76 -5.03
N GLY A 64 3.50 8.74 -4.14
CA GLY A 64 3.14 10.12 -4.41
C GLY A 64 1.73 10.49 -4.01
N SER A 65 0.98 9.72 -3.21
CA SER A 65 -0.34 10.22 -2.83
C SER A 65 -0.95 9.58 -1.60
N TRP A 66 -0.64 10.13 -0.42
CA TRP A 66 -1.50 9.98 0.75
C TRP A 66 -2.93 10.47 0.46
N THR A 67 -3.07 11.52 -0.35
CA THR A 67 -4.38 12.08 -0.76
C THR A 67 -5.21 11.14 -1.64
N GLN A 68 -4.60 10.35 -2.53
CA GLN A 68 -5.30 9.28 -3.25
C GLN A 68 -5.45 8.04 -2.40
N PHE A 69 -4.52 7.74 -1.49
CA PHE A 69 -4.68 6.69 -0.51
C PHE A 69 -5.96 6.94 0.29
N GLU A 70 -6.13 8.09 0.94
CA GLU A 70 -7.36 8.43 1.69
C GLU A 70 -8.63 8.36 0.81
N ARG A 71 -8.57 8.84 -0.43
CA ARG A 71 -9.71 8.80 -1.36
C ARG A 71 -10.05 7.40 -1.86
N ARG A 72 -9.06 6.51 -1.99
CA ARG A 72 -9.22 5.15 -2.52
C ARG A 72 -9.21 4.08 -1.46
N PHE A 73 -8.87 4.41 -0.21
CA PHE A 73 -8.95 3.47 0.89
C PHE A 73 -10.42 3.22 1.19
N PRO A 74 -10.99 2.10 0.73
CA PRO A 74 -12.42 1.95 0.76
C PRO A 74 -12.85 1.82 2.23
N LEU A 75 -13.95 2.48 2.62
CA LEU A 75 -14.57 2.34 3.95
C LEU A 75 -14.79 0.86 4.34
N SER A 76 -14.96 -0.02 3.35
CA SER A 76 -15.05 -1.47 3.57
C SER A 76 -13.76 -2.06 4.17
N LYS A 77 -12.57 -1.59 3.77
CA LYS A 77 -11.31 -2.00 4.40
C LYS A 77 -11.16 -1.48 5.83
N TRP A 78 -11.73 -0.31 6.13
CA TRP A 78 -11.80 0.19 7.50
C TRP A 78 -12.70 -0.67 8.38
N GLN A 79 -13.83 -1.16 7.85
CA GLN A 79 -14.70 -2.08 8.58
C GLN A 79 -14.04 -3.44 8.78
N GLU A 80 -13.36 -3.97 7.76
CA GLU A 80 -12.59 -5.20 7.85
C GLU A 80 -11.43 -5.07 8.85
N ALA A 81 -10.70 -3.95 8.83
CA ALA A 81 -9.66 -3.65 9.81
C ALA A 81 -10.23 -3.54 11.23
N LYS A 82 -11.37 -2.87 11.43
CA LYS A 82 -12.06 -2.82 12.73
C LYS A 82 -12.43 -4.22 13.23
N GLY A 83 -12.99 -5.06 12.36
CA GLY A 83 -13.31 -6.46 12.70
C GLY A 83 -12.08 -7.26 13.07
N PHE A 84 -10.99 -7.12 12.32
CA PHE A 84 -9.70 -7.74 12.63
C PHE A 84 -9.18 -7.30 14.00
N PHE A 85 -9.14 -5.99 14.28
CA PHE A 85 -8.64 -5.48 15.56
C PHE A 85 -9.51 -5.90 16.75
N GLN A 86 -10.83 -6.06 16.56
CA GLN A 86 -11.73 -6.59 17.59
C GLN A 86 -11.47 -8.06 17.91
N GLN A 87 -11.09 -8.87 16.93
CA GLN A 87 -10.78 -10.30 17.12
C GLN A 87 -9.42 -10.53 17.80
N VAL A 88 -8.47 -9.60 17.64
CA VAL A 88 -7.12 -9.71 18.21
C VAL A 88 -7.04 -9.26 19.68
N GLN A 89 -8.09 -8.61 20.22
CA GLN A 89 -8.15 -8.17 21.62
C GLN A 89 -8.77 -9.20 22.60
N THR A 90 -9.12 -10.41 22.14
CA THR A 90 -9.56 -11.55 22.96
C THR A 90 -8.51 -12.65 22.99
#